data_AF-A0A1F6Y364-F1
#
_entry.id   AF-A0A1F6Y364-F1
#
_cell.length_a   1.000
_cell.length_b   1.000
_cell.length_c   1.000
_cell.angle_alpha   90.00
_cell.angle_beta   90.00
_cell.angle_gamma   90.00
#
_symmetry.space_group_name_H-M   'P 1'
#
loop_
_entity.id
_entity.type
_entity.pdbx_description
1 polymer ?
#
loop_
_entity_poly.entity_id
_entity_poly.type
_entity_poly.pdbx_seq_one_letter_code
_entity_poly.pdbx_strand_id
1 'polypeptide(L)'
;MLKYFVILILIVVAWCPWLKPEEVIQIIDTRVAEMQAANEDFCAMWVDKGSITKVPFGYTEKVSYDCTVTDPQYGVLKSTNTVFVSFYKGIIGMPNKKVGKQ
;
A
#
# COMPACT_ATOMS: atom_id res chain seq x y z
N MET A 1 -6.81 -28.39 -26.45
CA MET A 1 -6.30 -27.16 -27.10
C MET A 1 -7.01 -25.92 -26.56
N LEU A 2 -8.33 -25.79 -26.75
CA LEU A 2 -9.10 -24.61 -26.30
C LEU A 2 -8.96 -24.30 -24.79
N LYS A 3 -9.02 -25.33 -23.92
CA LYS A 3 -8.88 -25.16 -22.46
C LYS A 3 -7.53 -24.53 -22.05
N TYR A 4 -6.44 -24.93 -22.68
CA TYR A 4 -5.11 -24.37 -22.39
C TYR A 4 -4.96 -22.94 -22.90
N PHE A 5 -5.65 -22.60 -23.99
CA PHE A 5 -5.68 -21.24 -24.53
C PHE A 5 -6.44 -20.28 -23.61
N VAL A 6 -7.57 -20.72 -23.04
CA VAL A 6 -8.33 -19.92 -22.04
C VAL A 6 -7.50 -19.69 -20.78
N ILE A 7 -6.78 -20.73 -20.30
CA ILE A 7 -5.91 -20.60 -19.12
C ILE A 7 -4.76 -19.60 -19.41
N LEU A 8 -4.14 -19.67 -20.59
CA LEU A 8 -3.11 -18.72 -20.99
C LEU A 8 -3.62 -17.29 -21.04
N ILE A 9 -4.82 -17.05 -21.62
CA ILE A 9 -5.43 -15.72 -21.65
C ILE A 9 -5.70 -15.21 -20.24
N LEU A 10 -6.23 -16.05 -19.34
CA LEU A 10 -6.48 -15.65 -17.95
C LEU A 10 -5.19 -15.29 -17.20
N ILE A 11 -4.10 -16.04 -17.42
CA ILE A 11 -2.79 -15.73 -16.83
C ILE A 11 -2.26 -14.40 -17.37
N VAL A 12 -2.34 -14.19 -18.68
CA VAL A 12 -1.91 -12.93 -19.31
C VAL A 12 -2.73 -11.75 -18.80
N VAL A 13 -4.05 -11.89 -18.67
CA VAL A 13 -4.93 -10.84 -18.13
C VAL A 13 -4.64 -10.57 -16.65
N ALA A 14 -4.35 -11.61 -15.85
CA ALA A 14 -4.01 -11.46 -14.43
C ALA A 14 -2.63 -10.82 -14.20
N TRP A 15 -1.72 -10.90 -15.18
CA TRP A 15 -0.39 -10.30 -15.12
C TRP A 15 -0.28 -9.03 -15.96
N CYS A 16 -1.25 -8.68 -16.80
CA CYS A 16 -1.26 -7.42 -17.52
C CYS A 16 -1.85 -6.35 -16.59
N PRO A 17 -1.08 -5.30 -16.25
CA PRO A 17 -1.53 -4.35 -15.27
C PRO A 17 -2.55 -3.42 -15.94
N TRP A 18 -3.79 -3.47 -15.45
CA TRP A 18 -4.82 -2.50 -15.84
C TRP A 18 -4.57 -1.13 -15.22
N LEU A 19 -3.82 -1.08 -14.10
CA LEU A 19 -3.38 0.15 -13.46
C LEU A 19 -1.93 0.47 -13.82
N LYS A 20 -1.64 1.74 -14.06
CA LYS A 20 -0.26 2.20 -14.16
C LYS A 20 0.37 2.33 -12.77
N PRO A 21 1.70 2.16 -12.62
CA PRO A 21 2.40 2.38 -11.35
C PRO A 21 2.08 3.74 -10.72
N GLU A 22 1.91 4.80 -11.52
CA GLU A 22 1.59 6.14 -11.01
C GLU A 22 0.20 6.21 -10.37
N GLU A 23 -0.76 5.42 -10.87
CA GLU A 23 -2.10 5.35 -10.28
C GLU A 23 -2.08 4.63 -8.93
N VAL A 24 -1.18 3.66 -8.75
CA VAL A 24 -0.98 2.94 -7.48
C VAL A 24 -0.50 3.91 -6.40
N ILE A 25 0.49 4.74 -6.71
CA ILE A 25 1.00 5.78 -5.81
C ILE A 25 -0.14 6.71 -5.39
N GLN A 26 -0.94 7.18 -6.35
CA GLN A 26 -2.07 8.07 -6.07
C GLN A 26 -3.11 7.43 -5.16
N ILE A 27 -3.41 6.13 -5.33
CA ILE A 27 -4.35 5.40 -4.49
C ILE A 27 -3.85 5.34 -3.04
N ILE A 28 -2.56 5.07 -2.83
CA ILE A 28 -1.97 5.04 -1.50
C ILE A 28 -1.93 6.44 -0.89
N ASP A 29 -1.44 7.44 -1.62
CA ASP A 29 -1.36 8.83 -1.15
C ASP A 29 -2.76 9.37 -0.74
N THR A 30 -3.79 9.09 -1.55
CA THR A 30 -5.18 9.46 -1.24
C THR A 30 -5.64 8.79 0.04
N ARG A 31 -5.36 7.49 0.22
CA ARG A 31 -5.76 6.77 1.41
C ARG A 31 -5.04 7.25 2.67
N VAL A 32 -3.76 7.61 2.56
CA VAL A 32 -2.99 8.23 3.65
C VAL A 32 -3.64 9.54 4.06
N ALA A 33 -3.97 10.41 3.09
CA ALA A 33 -4.62 11.69 3.36
C ALA A 33 -6.01 11.51 4.01
N GLU A 34 -6.83 10.57 3.53
CA GLU A 34 -8.11 10.23 4.15
C GLU A 34 -7.95 9.77 5.60
N MET A 35 -6.94 8.94 5.87
CA MET A 35 -6.68 8.48 7.23
C MET A 35 -6.29 9.62 8.15
N GLN A 36 -5.33 10.47 7.73
CA GLN A 36 -4.91 11.64 8.50
C GLN A 36 -6.06 12.62 8.74
N ALA A 37 -6.93 12.83 7.75
CA ALA A 37 -8.12 13.67 7.90
C ALA A 37 -9.17 13.06 8.85
N ALA A 38 -9.27 11.73 8.92
CA ALA A 38 -10.19 11.04 9.81
C ALA A 38 -9.72 11.02 11.27
N ASN A 39 -8.41 11.08 11.53
CA ASN A 39 -7.85 11.17 12.89
C ASN A 39 -6.41 11.70 12.88
N GLU A 40 -6.18 12.83 13.54
CA GLU A 40 -4.84 13.43 13.70
C GLU A 40 -3.88 12.55 14.52
N ASP A 41 -4.40 11.58 15.30
CA ASP A 41 -3.59 10.62 16.06
C ASP A 41 -2.98 9.51 15.18
N PHE A 42 -3.24 9.47 13.86
CA PHE A 42 -2.60 8.48 12.98
C PHE A 42 -1.15 8.88 12.65
N CYS A 43 -0.26 7.90 12.62
CA CYS A 43 1.15 8.13 12.32
C CYS A 43 1.35 8.68 10.90
N ALA A 44 2.38 9.50 10.70
CA ALA A 44 2.78 9.94 9.37
C ALA A 44 3.20 8.73 8.54
N MET A 45 2.69 8.64 7.31
CA MET A 45 3.00 7.53 6.41
C MET A 45 3.81 8.05 5.23
N TRP A 46 4.91 7.38 4.93
CA TRP A 46 5.81 7.67 3.83
C TRP A 46 5.76 6.52 2.84
N VAL A 47 5.45 6.83 1.59
CA VAL A 47 5.39 5.86 0.51
C VAL A 47 6.74 5.82 -0.21
N ASP A 48 7.38 4.65 -0.30
CA ASP A 48 8.60 4.49 -1.09
C ASP A 48 8.25 4.27 -2.56
N LYS A 49 8.20 5.36 -3.31
CA LYS A 49 7.83 5.37 -4.74
C LYS A 49 8.76 4.52 -5.62
N GLY A 50 9.96 4.16 -5.13
CA GLY A 50 10.89 3.28 -5.83
C GLY A 50 10.65 1.79 -5.59
N SER A 51 9.75 1.44 -4.67
CA SER A 51 9.53 0.05 -4.22
C SER A 51 8.39 -0.69 -4.93
N ILE A 52 7.71 -0.02 -5.87
CA ILE A 52 6.56 -0.56 -6.59
C ILE A 52 6.97 -1.80 -7.37
N THR A 53 6.45 -2.94 -6.94
CA THR A 53 6.72 -4.23 -7.57
C THR A 53 5.43 -4.78 -8.12
N LYS A 54 5.43 -5.12 -9.41
CA LYS A 54 4.28 -5.73 -10.06
C LYS A 54 4.14 -7.19 -9.64
N VAL A 55 2.93 -7.58 -9.26
CA VAL A 55 2.60 -8.94 -8.85
C VAL A 55 1.33 -9.40 -9.57
N PRO A 56 1.00 -10.71 -9.59
CA PRO A 56 -0.32 -11.14 -10.05
C PRO A 56 -1.42 -10.38 -9.29
N PHE A 57 -2.45 -9.92 -10.00
CA PHE A 57 -3.60 -9.22 -9.41
C PHE A 57 -3.36 -7.79 -8.90
N GLY A 58 -2.18 -7.20 -9.10
CA GLY A 58 -1.93 -5.82 -8.70
C GLY A 58 -0.46 -5.43 -8.55
N TYR A 59 -0.20 -4.64 -7.52
CA TYR A 59 1.11 -4.12 -7.17
C TYR A 59 1.37 -4.28 -5.67
N THR A 60 2.62 -4.50 -5.31
CA THR A 60 3.08 -4.34 -3.94
C THR A 60 3.91 -3.07 -3.82
N GLU A 61 3.79 -2.40 -2.70
CA GLU A 61 4.51 -1.16 -2.42
C GLU A 61 4.93 -1.13 -0.97
N LYS A 62 6.13 -0.63 -0.68
CA LYS A 62 6.62 -0.45 0.68
C LYS A 62 6.16 0.90 1.20
N VAL A 63 5.52 0.86 2.36
CA VAL A 63 5.10 2.02 3.12
C VAL A 63 5.82 2.01 4.45
N SER A 64 6.38 3.15 4.81
CA SER A 64 7.05 3.37 6.07
C SER A 64 6.16 4.23 6.97
N TYR A 65 6.11 3.87 8.24
CA TYR A 65 5.35 4.61 9.25
C TYR A 65 6.33 5.37 10.12
N ASP A 66 6.10 6.67 10.26
CA ASP A 66 6.78 7.53 11.21
C ASP A 66 5.74 8.05 12.22
N CYS A 67 5.68 7.38 13.37
CA CYS A 67 4.83 7.80 14.47
C CYS A 67 5.57 8.89 15.28
N THR A 68 5.75 10.07 14.70
CA THR A 68 6.24 11.26 15.41
C THR A 68 5.15 11.80 16.34
N VAL A 69 4.91 11.09 17.44
CA VAL A 69 4.51 11.73 18.69
C VAL A 69 5.60 11.41 19.72
N THR A 70 6.17 12.50 20.18
CA THR A 70 7.25 12.67 21.15
C THR A 70 7.06 11.84 22.41
N ASP A 71 7.64 10.64 22.45
CA ASP A 71 8.03 10.04 23.72
C ASP A 71 9.57 9.99 23.78
N PRO A 72 10.23 10.86 24.57
CA PRO A 72 11.68 10.85 24.73
C PRO A 72 12.19 9.54 25.37
N GLN A 73 11.30 8.67 25.85
CA GLN A 73 11.61 7.40 26.49
C GLN A 73 11.57 6.19 25.51
N TYR A 74 10.75 6.21 24.45
CA TYR A 74 10.51 5.03 23.58
C TYR A 74 10.96 5.16 22.12
N GLY A 75 11.40 6.34 21.67
CA GLY A 75 12.01 6.50 20.35
C GLY A 75 11.06 6.31 19.17
N VAL A 76 11.51 6.73 17.99
CA VAL A 76 10.71 6.69 16.76
C VAL A 76 10.53 5.24 16.31
N LEU A 77 9.28 4.74 16.35
CA LEU A 77 8.93 3.42 15.81
C LEU A 77 8.82 3.48 14.27
N LYS A 78 9.97 3.48 13.60
CA LYS A 78 10.04 3.31 12.14
C LYS A 78 9.74 1.86 11.79
N SER A 79 8.63 1.64 11.10
CA SER A 79 8.22 0.32 10.62
C SER A 79 8.01 0.41 9.12
N THR A 80 8.62 -0.50 8.37
CA THR A 80 8.37 -0.64 6.93
C THR A 80 7.50 -1.87 6.71
N ASN A 81 6.33 -1.68 6.11
CA ASN A 81 5.44 -2.77 5.71
C ASN A 81 5.25 -2.76 4.20
N THR A 82 4.93 -3.93 3.64
CA THR A 82 4.54 -4.07 2.25
C THR A 82 3.02 -4.09 2.16
N VAL A 83 2.44 -3.15 1.43
CA VAL A 83 1.01 -3.12 1.09
C VAL A 83 0.78 -3.71 -0.29
N PHE A 84 -0.39 -4.30 -0.47
CA PHE A 84 -0.83 -4.81 -1.77
C PHE A 84 -1.98 -3.96 -2.28
N VAL A 85 -1.83 -3.40 -3.47
CA VAL A 85 -2.86 -2.65 -4.19
C VAL A 85 -3.39 -3.54 -5.30
N SER A 86 -4.64 -3.95 -5.16
CA SER A 86 -5.34 -4.80 -6.14
C SER A 86 -5.71 -4.03 -7.40
N PHE A 87 -5.99 -4.75 -8.49
CA PHE A 87 -6.55 -4.17 -9.72
C PHE A 87 -7.89 -3.43 -9.54
N TYR A 88 -8.64 -3.72 -8.47
CA TYR A 88 -9.89 -3.04 -8.14
C TYR A 88 -9.68 -1.79 -7.27
N LYS A 89 -8.44 -1.31 -7.16
CA LYS A 89 -8.05 -0.15 -6.33
C LYS A 89 -8.23 -0.36 -4.82
N GLY A 90 -8.48 -1.60 -4.38
CA GLY A 90 -8.48 -1.96 -2.96
C GLY A 90 -7.06 -2.13 -2.45
N ILE A 91 -6.79 -1.63 -1.23
CA ILE A 91 -5.50 -1.77 -0.54
C ILE A 91 -5.65 -2.84 0.56
N ILE A 92 -4.74 -3.81 0.57
CA ILE A 92 -4.67 -4.88 1.57
C ILE A 92 -3.36 -4.76 2.34
N GLY A 93 -3.43 -4.96 3.66
CA GLY A 93 -2.25 -4.98 4.51
C GLY A 93 -1.73 -3.60 4.91
N MET A 94 -2.52 -2.54 4.69
CA MET A 94 -2.21 -1.19 5.18
C MET A 94 -2.57 -1.09 6.67
N PRO A 95 -1.60 -1.10 7.59
CA PRO A 95 -1.89 -0.94 9.01
C PRO A 95 -2.35 0.47 9.34
N ASN A 96 -3.40 0.55 10.17
CA ASN A 96 -3.82 1.79 10.83
C ASN A 96 -3.07 1.92 12.16
N LYS A 97 -1.79 2.30 12.11
CA LYS A 97 -1.05 2.59 13.34
C LYS A 97 -1.49 3.95 13.89
N LYS A 98 -2.10 3.92 15.07
CA LYS A 98 -2.36 5.11 15.86
C LYS A 98 -1.18 5.35 16.79
N VAL A 99 -0.91 6.61 17.07
CA VAL A 99 -0.13 7.00 18.22
C VAL A 99 -0.84 6.44 19.45
N GLY A 100 -0.13 5.65 20.25
CA GLY A 100 -0.67 5.21 21.53
C GLY A 100 -0.87 6.43 22.41
N LYS A 101 -2.11 6.83 22.67
CA LYS A 101 -2.41 7.70 23.82
C LYS A 101 -2.08 6.87 25.06
N GLN A 102 -1.10 7.32 25.85
CA GLN A 102 -0.94 6.85 27.24
C GLN A 102 -2.21 7.20 28.03
#